data_AF-A0A1Q5BBZ1-F1
#
_entry.id   AF-A0A1Q5BBZ1-F1
#
_cell.length_a   1.000
_cell.length_b   1.000
_cell.length_c   1.000
_cell.angle_alpha   90.00
_cell.angle_beta   90.00
_cell.angle_gamma   90.00
#
_symmetry.space_group_name_H-M   'P 1'
#
loop_
_entity.id
_entity.type
_entity.pdbx_description
1 polymer ?
#
loop_
_entity_poly.entity_id
_entity_poly.type
_entity_poly.pdbx_seq_one_letter_code
_entity_poly.pdbx_strand_id
1 'polypeptide(L)'
;MTVPAVPMSVAPEQQPAPPPARPARVLDLALRVAGGVVAVWAGVLAAVLDLLFATWAWEVVKGRPGGAVKAVVGTSLAVGGIAAVVMLTILVGWFAHVAVGMRWAAALPALPWFLVIVAGGIRTAEGDLALSGDNVLGLGLVVAGAITFAVLGFRQLVVPPNAAH
;
A
#
# COMPACT_ATOMS: atom_id res chain seq x y z
N MET A 1 -49.99 45.74 7.29
CA MET A 1 -48.53 45.91 7.43
C MET A 1 -47.86 44.99 6.41
N THR A 2 -47.44 45.52 5.27
CA THR A 2 -46.72 44.78 4.23
C THR A 2 -45.22 44.84 4.55
N VAL A 3 -44.64 43.72 4.94
CA VAL A 3 -43.21 43.60 5.20
C VAL A 3 -42.46 43.69 3.86
N PRO A 4 -41.40 44.52 3.73
CA PRO A 4 -40.63 44.59 2.49
C PRO A 4 -39.85 43.29 2.26
N ALA A 5 -39.90 42.77 1.04
CA ALA A 5 -39.11 41.62 0.63
C ALA A 5 -37.63 42.03 0.56
N VAL A 6 -36.80 41.37 1.38
CA VAL A 6 -35.34 41.54 1.34
C VAL A 6 -34.81 40.91 0.05
N PRO A 7 -34.13 41.66 -0.83
CA PRO A 7 -33.54 41.08 -2.03
C PRO A 7 -32.41 40.13 -1.63
N MET A 8 -32.59 38.84 -1.91
CA MET A 8 -31.54 37.83 -1.80
C MET A 8 -30.47 38.16 -2.85
N SER A 9 -29.27 38.55 -2.39
CA SER A 9 -28.08 38.67 -3.23
C SER A 9 -27.68 37.27 -3.68
N VAL A 10 -27.98 36.94 -4.93
CA VAL A 10 -27.54 35.68 -5.57
C VAL A 10 -26.03 35.82 -5.77
N ALA A 11 -25.24 35.02 -5.04
CA ALA A 11 -23.81 34.91 -5.29
C ALA A 11 -23.60 34.56 -6.77
N PRO A 12 -22.62 35.16 -7.47
CA PRO A 12 -22.38 34.85 -8.88
C PRO A 12 -22.25 33.34 -9.05
N GLU A 13 -23.05 32.74 -9.95
CA GLU A 13 -22.87 31.34 -10.32
C GLU A 13 -21.42 31.15 -10.74
N GLN A 14 -20.73 30.26 -10.04
CA GLN A 14 -19.33 29.98 -10.26
C GLN A 14 -19.21 29.34 -11.64
N GLN A 15 -18.78 30.15 -12.62
CA GLN A 15 -18.70 29.77 -14.01
C GLN A 15 -17.80 28.53 -14.14
N PRO A 16 -18.27 27.41 -14.72
CA PRO A 16 -17.50 26.18 -14.80
C PRO A 16 -16.16 26.44 -15.48
N ALA A 17 -15.07 26.00 -14.86
CA ALA A 17 -13.73 26.18 -15.42
C ALA A 17 -13.67 25.60 -16.85
N PRO A 18 -13.00 26.29 -17.79
CA PRO A 18 -12.89 25.80 -19.16
C PRO A 18 -12.16 24.45 -19.20
N PRO A 19 -12.60 23.51 -20.07
CA PRO A 19 -12.02 22.17 -20.13
C PRO A 19 -10.52 22.24 -20.49
N PRO A 20 -9.68 21.40 -19.88
CA PRO A 20 -8.24 21.45 -20.09
C PRO A 20 -7.88 21.23 -21.57
N ALA A 21 -6.88 22.00 -22.04
CA ALA A 21 -6.37 21.91 -23.40
C ALA A 21 -5.87 20.49 -23.72
N ARG A 22 -6.01 20.04 -24.98
CA ARG A 22 -5.55 18.71 -25.43
C ARG A 22 -4.14 18.31 -24.96
N PRO A 23 -3.09 19.16 -25.05
CA PRO A 23 -1.75 18.78 -24.59
C PRO A 23 -1.69 18.51 -23.08
N ALA A 24 -2.47 19.25 -22.28
CA ALA A 24 -2.55 19.03 -20.84
C ALA A 24 -3.18 17.66 -20.50
N ARG A 25 -4.14 17.18 -21.31
CA ARG A 25 -4.73 15.83 -21.12
C ARG A 25 -3.76 14.71 -21.45
N VAL A 26 -2.95 14.89 -22.50
CA VAL A 26 -1.93 13.89 -22.89
C VAL A 26 -0.84 13.80 -21.82
N LEU A 27 -0.39 14.95 -21.31
CA LEU A 27 0.58 15.00 -20.23
C LEU A 27 0.03 14.37 -18.93
N ASP A 28 -1.21 14.70 -18.53
CA ASP A 28 -1.87 14.09 -17.38
C ASP A 28 -1.95 12.56 -17.52
N LEU A 29 -2.36 12.08 -18.69
CA LEU A 29 -2.39 10.65 -18.98
C LEU A 29 -0.99 10.00 -18.87
N ALA A 30 0.03 10.63 -19.46
CA ALA A 30 1.41 10.12 -19.40
C ALA A 30 1.93 10.02 -17.96
N LEU A 31 1.65 11.04 -17.13
CA LEU A 31 2.03 11.05 -15.72
C LEU A 31 1.30 9.96 -14.92
N ARG A 32 0.01 9.73 -15.17
CA ARG A 32 -0.74 8.65 -14.53
C ARG A 32 -0.22 7.27 -14.90
N VAL A 33 0.11 7.06 -16.17
CA VAL A 33 0.70 5.80 -16.64
C VAL A 33 2.08 5.59 -16.01
N ALA A 34 2.94 6.61 -16.04
CA ALA A 34 4.26 6.54 -15.40
C ALA A 34 4.15 6.25 -13.90
N GLY A 35 3.24 6.94 -13.20
CA GLY A 35 2.96 6.71 -11.79
C GLY A 35 2.44 5.31 -11.50
N GLY A 36 1.57 4.77 -12.35
CA GLY A 36 1.11 3.38 -12.26
C GLY A 36 2.24 2.37 -12.43
N VAL A 37 3.16 2.59 -13.37
CA VAL A 37 4.36 1.75 -13.56
C VAL A 37 5.26 1.80 -12.33
N VAL A 38 5.50 2.98 -11.77
CA VAL A 38 6.28 3.14 -10.52
C VAL A 38 5.60 2.41 -9.37
N ALA A 39 4.26 2.47 -9.25
CA ALA A 39 3.52 1.76 -8.21
C ALA A 39 3.67 0.24 -8.31
N VAL A 40 3.65 -0.33 -9.52
CA VAL A 40 3.90 -1.76 -9.74
C VAL A 40 5.29 -2.16 -9.24
N TRP A 41 6.32 -1.43 -9.66
CA TRP A 41 7.70 -1.70 -9.22
C TRP A 41 7.91 -1.47 -7.73
N ALA A 42 7.23 -0.49 -7.14
CA ALA A 42 7.25 -0.28 -5.70
C ALA A 42 6.62 -1.47 -4.94
N GLY A 43 5.56 -2.08 -5.47
CA GLY A 43 4.98 -3.31 -4.93
C GLY A 43 5.95 -4.49 -4.98
N VAL A 44 6.63 -4.67 -6.12
CA VAL A 44 7.70 -5.69 -6.27
C VAL A 44 8.82 -5.45 -5.25
N LEU A 45 9.33 -4.23 -5.17
CA LEU A 45 10.41 -3.87 -4.26
C LEU A 45 10.01 -4.08 -2.80
N ALA A 46 8.79 -3.70 -2.43
CA ALA A 46 8.26 -3.93 -1.09
C ALA A 46 8.25 -5.42 -0.75
N ALA A 47 7.78 -6.29 -1.65
CA ALA A 47 7.76 -7.72 -1.41
C ALA A 47 9.18 -8.30 -1.26
N VAL A 48 10.13 -7.85 -2.07
CA VAL A 48 11.54 -8.27 -1.94
C VAL A 48 12.10 -7.85 -0.58
N LEU A 49 11.85 -6.61 -0.14
CA LEU A 49 12.29 -6.12 1.16
C LEU A 49 11.65 -6.90 2.31
N ASP A 50 10.35 -7.21 2.21
CA ASP A 50 9.62 -7.99 3.21
C ASP A 50 10.20 -9.41 3.33
N LEU A 51 10.49 -10.07 2.20
CA LEU A 51 11.11 -11.40 2.18
C LEU A 51 12.53 -11.36 2.77
N LEU A 52 13.37 -10.42 2.34
CA LEU A 52 14.73 -10.27 2.86
C LEU A 52 14.74 -10.02 4.37
N PHE A 53 13.86 -9.13 4.85
CA PHE A 53 13.71 -8.87 6.27
C PHE A 53 13.20 -10.10 7.01
N ALA A 54 12.18 -10.79 6.49
CA ALA A 54 11.63 -12.00 7.08
C ALA A 54 12.66 -13.12 7.24
N THR A 55 13.48 -13.36 6.21
CA THR A 55 14.55 -14.36 6.25
C THR A 55 15.62 -13.94 7.25
N TRP A 56 16.13 -12.70 7.15
CA TRP A 56 17.18 -12.21 8.05
C TRP A 56 16.74 -12.18 9.52
N ALA A 57 15.55 -11.65 9.81
CA ALA A 57 15.04 -11.54 11.17
C ALA A 57 14.87 -12.93 11.81
N TRP A 58 14.45 -13.92 11.02
CA TRP A 58 14.32 -15.30 11.47
C TRP A 58 15.65 -15.93 11.84
N GLU A 59 16.67 -15.77 10.99
CA GLU A 59 18.03 -16.26 11.26
C GLU A 59 18.63 -15.63 12.52
N VAL A 60 18.41 -14.31 12.72
CA VAL A 60 18.84 -13.61 13.93
C VAL A 60 18.20 -14.20 15.19
N VAL A 61 16.92 -14.60 15.15
CA VAL A 61 16.21 -15.16 16.30
C VAL A 61 16.57 -16.63 16.53
N LYS A 62 16.72 -17.41 15.46
CA LYS A 62 17.15 -18.83 15.52
C LYS A 62 18.53 -18.99 16.13
N GLY A 63 19.49 -18.15 15.73
CA GLY A 63 20.88 -18.22 16.19
C GLY A 63 21.10 -17.82 17.65
N ARG A 64 20.06 -17.39 18.38
CA ARG A 64 20.17 -16.97 19.77
C ARG A 64 19.89 -18.11 20.75
N PRO A 65 20.65 -18.21 21.86
CA PRO A 65 20.32 -19.14 22.94
C PRO A 65 18.94 -18.83 23.51
N GLY A 66 18.22 -19.85 23.95
CA GLY A 66 16.86 -19.72 24.51
C GLY A 66 16.79 -18.81 25.74
N GLY A 67 15.57 -18.41 26.12
CA GLY A 67 15.30 -17.58 27.29
C GLY A 67 14.90 -16.13 26.95
N ALA A 68 15.01 -15.24 27.95
CA ALA A 68 14.47 -13.88 27.88
C ALA A 68 15.04 -13.05 26.72
N VAL A 69 16.34 -13.18 26.43
CA VAL A 69 17.00 -12.42 25.34
C VAL A 69 16.41 -12.78 23.98
N LYS A 70 16.20 -14.08 23.71
CA LYS A 70 15.58 -14.55 22.46
C LYS A 70 14.15 -14.04 22.32
N ALA A 71 13.38 -14.06 23.41
CA ALA A 71 12.00 -13.56 23.43
C ALA A 71 11.94 -12.05 23.15
N VAL A 72 12.80 -11.25 23.79
CA VAL A 72 12.84 -9.79 23.58
C VAL A 72 13.23 -9.46 22.15
N VAL A 73 14.32 -10.03 21.64
CA VAL A 73 14.79 -9.78 20.26
C VAL A 73 13.74 -10.21 19.23
N GLY A 74 13.18 -11.41 19.39
CA GLY A 74 12.13 -11.90 18.48
C GLY A 74 10.89 -11.02 18.50
N THR A 75 10.45 -10.59 19.69
CA THR A 75 9.28 -9.70 19.81
C THR A 75 9.55 -8.33 19.20
N SER A 76 10.73 -7.74 19.45
CA SER A 76 11.11 -6.45 18.86
C SER A 76 11.18 -6.50 17.34
N LEU A 77 11.77 -7.56 16.76
CA LEU A 77 11.83 -7.75 15.32
C LEU A 77 10.44 -7.99 14.72
N ALA A 78 9.58 -8.76 15.40
CA ALA A 78 8.20 -8.98 14.98
C ALA A 78 7.42 -7.66 14.93
N VAL A 79 7.39 -6.92 16.05
CA VAL A 79 6.61 -5.68 16.16
C VAL A 79 7.15 -4.60 15.23
N GLY A 80 8.47 -4.39 15.22
CA GLY A 80 9.12 -3.42 14.35
C GLY A 80 8.95 -3.75 12.87
N GLY A 81 9.09 -5.03 12.51
CA GLY A 81 8.88 -5.51 11.15
C GLY A 81 7.43 -5.36 10.70
N ILE A 82 6.45 -5.76 11.52
CA ILE A 82 5.03 -5.60 11.22
C ILE A 82 4.70 -4.12 11.00
N ALA A 83 5.17 -3.24 11.89
CA ALA A 83 4.98 -1.81 11.73
C ALA A 83 5.59 -1.29 10.43
N ALA A 84 6.80 -1.74 10.08
CA ALA A 84 7.47 -1.37 8.83
C ALA A 84 6.68 -1.83 7.58
N VAL A 85 6.22 -3.08 7.55
CA VAL A 85 5.41 -3.64 6.45
C VAL A 85 4.10 -2.85 6.30
N VAL A 86 3.40 -2.60 7.39
CA VAL A 86 2.14 -1.83 7.38
C VAL A 86 2.38 -0.41 6.86
N MET A 87 3.44 0.27 7.33
CA MET A 87 3.75 1.62 6.86
C MET A 87 4.14 1.65 5.39
N LEU A 88 4.94 0.69 4.93
CA LEU A 88 5.37 0.58 3.55
C LEU A 88 4.19 0.32 2.61
N THR A 89 3.31 -0.62 2.97
CA THR A 89 2.11 -0.94 2.18
C THR A 89 1.12 0.24 2.13
N ILE A 90 0.93 0.97 3.23
CA ILE A 90 0.17 2.22 3.24
C ILE A 90 0.78 3.26 2.29
N LEU A 91 2.10 3.49 2.39
CA LEU A 91 2.79 4.48 1.56
C LEU A 91 2.65 4.17 0.07
N VAL A 92 2.91 2.91 -0.30
CA VAL A 92 2.83 2.47 -1.70
C VAL A 92 1.39 2.48 -2.22
N GLY A 93 0.43 2.02 -1.41
CA GLY A 93 -1.00 2.04 -1.76
C GLY A 93 -1.55 3.46 -1.90
N TRP A 94 -1.12 4.38 -1.03
CA TRP A 94 -1.47 5.79 -1.12
C TRP A 94 -0.86 6.45 -2.37
N PHE A 95 0.43 6.22 -2.62
CA PHE A 95 1.10 6.73 -3.82
C PHE A 95 0.39 6.26 -5.09
N ALA A 96 0.05 4.98 -5.19
CA ALA A 96 -0.69 4.45 -6.34
C ALA A 96 -2.03 5.17 -6.55
N HIS A 97 -2.76 5.44 -5.47
CA HIS A 97 -4.03 6.16 -5.54
C HIS A 97 -3.88 7.61 -5.99
N VAL A 98 -2.89 8.33 -5.45
CA VAL A 98 -2.60 9.72 -5.82
C VAL A 98 -2.11 9.81 -7.27
N ALA A 99 -1.25 8.90 -7.68
CA ALA A 99 -0.62 8.95 -9.00
C ALA A 99 -1.59 8.57 -10.13
N VAL A 100 -2.50 7.62 -9.90
CA VAL A 100 -3.39 7.09 -10.95
C VAL A 100 -4.79 7.72 -10.89
N GLY A 101 -5.24 8.13 -9.71
CA GLY A 101 -6.55 8.75 -9.49
C GLY A 101 -7.73 7.79 -9.65
N MET A 102 -7.50 6.48 -9.57
CA MET A 102 -8.52 5.44 -9.73
C MET A 102 -8.77 4.71 -8.40
N ARG A 103 -10.03 4.36 -8.14
CA ARG A 103 -10.46 3.61 -6.95
C ARG A 103 -9.85 2.22 -6.79
N TRP A 104 -9.35 1.64 -7.87
CA TRP A 104 -8.71 0.31 -7.85
C TRP A 104 -7.18 0.40 -7.84
N ALA A 105 -6.60 1.60 -7.79
CA ALA A 105 -5.17 1.80 -7.96
C ALA A 105 -4.31 1.05 -6.91
N ALA A 106 -4.85 0.77 -5.71
CA ALA A 106 -4.17 -0.08 -4.72
C ALA A 106 -3.88 -1.51 -5.23
N ALA A 107 -4.59 -2.01 -6.25
CA ALA A 107 -4.31 -3.30 -6.86
C ALA A 107 -2.99 -3.32 -7.64
N LEU A 108 -2.55 -2.16 -8.16
CA LEU A 108 -1.31 -2.04 -8.95
C LEU A 108 -0.07 -2.47 -8.16
N PRO A 109 0.15 -2.03 -6.91
CA PRO A 109 1.22 -2.55 -6.09
C PRO A 109 0.87 -3.89 -5.41
N ALA A 110 -0.38 -4.11 -5.02
CA ALA A 110 -0.76 -5.29 -4.24
C ALA A 110 -0.60 -6.61 -5.00
N LEU A 111 -1.01 -6.65 -6.28
CA LEU A 111 -0.90 -7.85 -7.11
C LEU A 111 0.56 -8.31 -7.32
N PRO A 112 1.48 -7.47 -7.83
CA PRO A 112 2.87 -7.88 -7.99
C PRO A 112 3.54 -8.18 -6.64
N TRP A 113 3.21 -7.44 -5.57
CA TRP A 113 3.67 -7.77 -4.22
C TRP A 113 3.26 -9.20 -3.83
N PHE A 114 1.98 -9.53 -3.99
CA PHE A 114 1.45 -10.85 -3.66
C PHE A 114 2.10 -11.97 -4.49
N LEU A 115 2.27 -11.75 -5.80
CA LEU A 115 2.93 -12.71 -6.69
C LEU A 115 4.37 -13.00 -6.25
N VAL A 116 5.12 -11.97 -5.84
CA VAL A 116 6.50 -12.13 -5.34
C VAL A 116 6.53 -12.88 -4.02
N ILE A 117 5.63 -12.56 -3.08
CA ILE A 117 5.52 -13.29 -1.80
C ILE A 117 5.20 -14.76 -2.02
N VAL A 118 4.23 -15.08 -2.89
CA VAL A 118 3.88 -16.46 -3.23
C VAL A 118 5.06 -17.17 -3.88
N ALA A 119 5.74 -16.52 -4.82
CA ALA A 119 6.93 -17.08 -5.46
C ALA A 119 8.05 -17.38 -4.43
N GLY A 120 8.26 -16.50 -3.45
CA GLY A 120 9.22 -16.70 -2.36
C GLY A 120 8.85 -17.82 -1.37
N GLY A 121 7.58 -18.20 -1.32
CA GLY A 121 7.08 -19.33 -0.52
C GLY A 121 7.16 -20.69 -1.24
N ILE A 122 7.46 -20.71 -2.54
CA ILE A 122 7.62 -21.94 -3.31
C ILE A 122 9.07 -22.44 -3.17
N ARG A 123 9.22 -23.71 -2.78
CA ARG A 123 10.53 -24.35 -2.67
C ARG A 123 11.20 -24.38 -4.04
N THR A 124 12.42 -23.84 -4.12
CA THR A 124 13.23 -23.88 -5.35
C THR A 124 13.89 -25.24 -5.54
N ALA A 125 14.42 -25.51 -6.74
CA ALA A 125 15.15 -26.76 -7.03
C ALA A 125 16.41 -26.95 -6.16
N GLU A 126 16.94 -25.85 -5.61
CA GLU A 126 18.07 -25.80 -4.68
C GLU A 126 17.64 -26.10 -3.24
N GLY A 127 16.34 -26.25 -2.98
CA GLY A 127 15.77 -26.61 -1.68
C GLY A 127 15.59 -25.42 -0.72
N ASP A 128 15.96 -24.22 -1.14
CA ASP A 128 15.85 -23.00 -0.32
C ASP A 128 14.43 -22.41 -0.39
N LEU A 129 14.03 -21.79 0.71
CA LEU A 129 12.73 -21.19 0.94
C LEU A 129 12.94 -19.84 1.64
N ALA A 130 12.56 -18.74 0.99
CA ALA A 130 12.61 -17.42 1.63
C ALA A 130 11.67 -17.37 2.85
N LEU A 131 10.53 -18.08 2.79
CA LEU A 131 9.71 -18.45 3.95
C LEU A 131 9.83 -19.95 4.23
N SER A 132 10.72 -20.34 5.14
CA SER A 132 10.72 -21.71 5.67
C SER A 132 9.44 -21.98 6.47
N GLY A 133 8.97 -23.23 6.50
CA GLY A 133 7.71 -23.60 7.17
C GLY A 133 7.66 -23.34 8.68
N ASP A 134 8.82 -23.10 9.31
CA ASP A 134 8.93 -22.71 10.71
C ASP A 134 9.06 -21.19 10.92
N ASN A 135 9.20 -20.38 9.86
CA ASN A 135 9.38 -18.93 9.95
C ASN A 135 8.06 -18.20 10.27
N VAL A 136 7.65 -18.31 11.54
CA VAL A 136 6.45 -17.65 12.07
C VAL A 136 6.54 -16.12 12.02
N LEU A 137 7.76 -15.56 12.05
CA LEU A 137 7.97 -14.11 11.91
C LEU A 137 7.64 -13.66 10.49
N GLY A 138 8.21 -14.34 9.50
CA GLY A 138 7.92 -14.12 8.08
C GLY A 138 6.44 -14.27 7.76
N LEU A 139 5.78 -15.30 8.31
CA LEU A 139 4.35 -15.47 8.16
C LEU A 139 3.56 -14.28 8.72
N GLY A 140 3.92 -13.81 9.92
CA GLY A 140 3.28 -12.65 10.55
C GLY A 140 3.41 -11.37 9.71
N LEU A 141 4.60 -11.14 9.13
CA LEU A 141 4.88 -10.00 8.25
C LEU A 141 4.01 -10.05 6.99
N VAL A 142 3.99 -11.21 6.31
CA VAL A 142 3.18 -11.41 5.11
C VAL A 142 1.70 -11.21 5.38
N VAL A 143 1.18 -11.77 6.48
CA VAL A 143 -0.22 -11.61 6.87
C VAL A 143 -0.55 -10.13 7.14
N ALA A 144 0.33 -9.40 7.84
CA ALA A 144 0.14 -7.98 8.09
C ALA A 144 0.09 -7.15 6.79
N GLY A 145 0.99 -7.42 5.84
CA GLY A 145 0.97 -6.77 4.52
C GLY A 145 -0.30 -7.06 3.74
N ALA A 146 -0.72 -8.33 3.69
CA ALA A 146 -1.93 -8.76 2.99
C ALA A 146 -3.20 -8.10 3.58
N ILE A 147 -3.34 -8.09 4.90
CA ILE A 147 -4.45 -7.42 5.59
C ILE A 147 -4.45 -5.92 5.28
N THR A 148 -3.28 -5.29 5.30
CA THR A 148 -3.18 -3.84 5.03
C THR A 148 -3.62 -3.51 3.60
N PHE A 149 -3.16 -4.26 2.60
CA PHE A 149 -3.64 -4.09 1.23
C PHE A 149 -5.14 -4.36 1.09
N ALA A 150 -5.67 -5.38 1.77
CA ALA A 150 -7.10 -5.67 1.75
C ALA A 150 -7.93 -4.53 2.35
N VAL A 151 -7.51 -3.97 3.48
CA VAL A 151 -8.17 -2.83 4.13
C VAL A 151 -8.12 -1.59 3.24
N LEU A 152 -6.97 -1.30 2.63
CA LEU A 152 -6.82 -0.17 1.70
C LEU A 152 -7.71 -0.34 0.47
N GLY A 153 -7.71 -1.52 -0.15
CA GLY A 153 -8.55 -1.83 -1.30
C GLY A 153 -10.03 -1.74 -0.98
N PHE A 154 -10.47 -2.33 0.15
CA PHE A 154 -11.85 -2.23 0.61
C PHE A 154 -12.26 -0.77 0.84
N ARG A 155 -11.42 0.01 1.53
CA ARG A 155 -11.69 1.43 1.80
C ARG A 155 -11.84 2.21 0.49
N GLN A 156 -10.97 1.98 -0.50
CA GLN A 156 -11.03 2.70 -1.78
C GLN A 156 -12.23 2.29 -2.66
N LEU A 157 -12.71 1.05 -2.53
CA LEU A 157 -13.85 0.55 -3.31
C LEU A 157 -15.20 0.87 -2.68
N VAL A 158 -15.29 0.85 -1.36
CA VAL A 158 -16.57 0.94 -0.63
C VAL A 158 -16.84 2.34 -0.09
N VAL A 159 -15.82 3.08 0.37
CA VAL A 159 -16.03 4.41 0.90
C VAL A 159 -16.19 5.38 -0.27
N PRO A 160 -17.35 6.06 -0.40
CA PRO A 160 -17.53 7.07 -1.44
C PRO A 160 -16.43 8.14 -1.31
N PRO A 161 -15.94 8.71 -2.43
CA PRO A 161 -15.06 9.86 -2.36
C PRO A 161 -15.74 10.92 -1.50
N ASN A 162 -15.08 11.37 -0.43
CA ASN A 162 -15.60 12.50 0.34
C ASN A 162 -15.80 13.65 -0.65
N ALA A 163 -17.06 13.99 -0.91
CA ALA A 163 -17.42 15.22 -1.59
C ALA A 163 -17.14 16.36 -0.60
N ALA A 164 -15.89 16.77 -0.50
CA ALA A 164 -15.47 17.85 0.39
C ALA A 164 -14.90 19.00 -0.43
N HIS A 165 -15.79 19.98 -0.62
CA HIS A 165 -15.63 21.44 -0.72
C HIS A 165 -14.76 22.02 -1.85
#